data_AF-A0A8K1C4U8-F1
#
_entry.id   AF-A0A8K1C4U8-F1
#
_cell.length_a   1.000
_cell.length_b   1.000
_cell.length_c   1.000
_cell.angle_alpha   90.00
_cell.angle_beta   90.00
_cell.angle_gamma   90.00
#
_symmetry.space_group_name_H-M   'P 1'
#
loop_
_entity.id
_entity.type
_entity.pdbx_description
1 polymer ?
#
loop_
_entity_poly.entity_id
_entity_poly.type
_entity_poly.pdbx_seq_one_letter_code
_entity_poly.pdbx_strand_id
1 'polypeptide(L)'
;MWFTYTQVEQVKLGAVDHSEAPHETTYFDMAGFPPMIHEAPQNTRIMERKSYCVIFEGMLEHVTRCLTRKVSGNVIVTGNPGIGKSHFYLYCIFRLITRQQDMVKRLPEFQLLLNCKDEYHLYDDVRKDFTSLSLADVKEQGLSSSRSVVRLINGNSDHFKPWSGVNVLFSSPGEADVKDLEKDNPRLFIMPLWTFHEVKEYNTLLKDGCDGLALTDSELEEGFTVFGGIPRSIFSLDPESERRKLEEIIVSCDAGDVVEYVKSNYSVRQSHFSERLLQMVPTPPHIERDRRCHLPLNTLAISCSLRWKTDTCRWVASFLALLTP
;
A
#
# COMPACT_ATOMS: atom_id res chain seq x y z
N MET A 1 6.18 3.48 -24.06
CA MET A 1 7.46 2.72 -23.99
C MET A 1 7.05 1.37 -23.40
N TRP A 2 7.21 0.29 -24.16
CA TRP A 2 6.53 -1.00 -23.94
C TRP A 2 7.20 -1.83 -22.84
N PHE A 3 6.42 -2.60 -22.06
CA PHE A 3 6.93 -3.42 -20.96
C PHE A 3 7.46 -4.74 -21.50
N THR A 4 8.77 -4.96 -21.42
CA THR A 4 9.36 -6.28 -21.69
C THR A 4 9.74 -6.94 -20.37
N TYR A 5 9.10 -8.07 -20.07
CA TYR A 5 9.45 -8.89 -18.92
C TYR A 5 10.77 -9.64 -19.18
N THR A 6 11.86 -9.18 -18.58
CA THR A 6 13.08 -9.98 -18.47
C THR A 6 12.90 -10.96 -17.30
N GLN A 7 13.10 -12.26 -17.54
CA GLN A 7 13.11 -13.25 -16.48
C GLN A 7 14.09 -12.82 -15.38
N VAL A 8 13.57 -12.61 -14.17
CA VAL A 8 14.39 -12.50 -12.96
C VAL A 8 15.15 -13.82 -12.84
N GLU A 9 16.48 -13.77 -13.04
CA GLU A 9 17.35 -14.91 -12.74
C GLU A 9 17.07 -15.34 -11.30
N GLN A 10 16.74 -16.61 -11.12
CA GLN A 10 16.71 -17.20 -9.79
C GLN A 10 18.04 -16.93 -9.13
N VAL A 11 18.05 -16.11 -8.08
CA VAL A 11 19.21 -15.99 -7.21
C VAL A 11 19.47 -17.39 -6.66
N LYS A 12 20.53 -18.03 -7.17
CA LYS A 12 21.06 -19.27 -6.63
C LYS A 12 21.39 -19.01 -5.17
N LEU A 13 20.73 -19.72 -4.27
CA LEU A 13 21.16 -19.88 -2.89
C LEU A 13 22.58 -20.46 -2.90
N GLY A 14 23.57 -19.56 -2.82
CA GLY A 14 24.96 -19.92 -2.60
C GLY A 14 25.09 -20.57 -1.22
N ALA A 15 25.91 -21.62 -1.14
CA ALA A 15 26.14 -22.39 0.08
C ALA A 15 26.46 -21.47 1.27
N VAL A 16 25.66 -21.58 2.33
CA VAL A 16 25.72 -20.76 3.54
C VAL A 16 26.73 -21.38 4.51
N ASP A 17 27.71 -20.57 4.92
CA ASP A 17 28.48 -20.75 6.13
C ASP A 17 27.56 -20.55 7.34
N HIS A 18 27.49 -21.55 8.22
CA HIS A 18 26.53 -21.63 9.32
C HIS A 18 26.94 -20.71 10.49
N SER A 19 26.68 -19.39 10.41
CA SER A 19 26.75 -18.56 11.62
C SER A 19 25.77 -17.38 11.74
N GLU A 20 24.98 -17.04 10.71
CA GLU A 20 23.90 -16.05 10.86
C GLU A 20 22.65 -16.52 10.10
N ALA A 21 21.47 -16.41 10.71
CA ALA A 21 20.22 -16.81 10.09
C ALA A 21 19.97 -15.95 8.83
N PRO A 22 19.65 -16.55 7.67
CA PRO A 22 19.56 -15.82 6.41
C PRO A 22 18.37 -14.86 6.45
N HIS A 23 18.65 -13.57 6.24
CA HIS A 23 17.63 -12.54 6.06
C HIS A 23 16.94 -12.74 4.71
N GLU A 24 15.83 -13.51 4.69
CA GLU A 24 14.95 -13.62 3.53
C GLU A 24 14.15 -12.32 3.34
N THR A 25 14.78 -11.33 2.69
CA THR A 25 14.09 -10.15 2.16
C THR A 25 14.19 -10.22 0.64
N THR A 26 13.06 -10.42 -0.03
CA THR A 26 12.97 -10.49 -1.49
C THR A 26 12.78 -9.10 -2.08
N TYR A 27 13.60 -8.75 -3.06
CA TYR A 27 13.37 -7.60 -3.93
C TYR A 27 12.95 -8.12 -5.29
N PHE A 28 12.18 -7.33 -6.03
CA PHE A 28 11.93 -7.62 -7.44
C PHE A 28 12.14 -6.37 -8.26
N ASP A 29 12.79 -6.57 -9.41
CA ASP A 29 13.03 -5.52 -10.38
C ASP A 29 11.87 -5.50 -11.37
N MET A 30 11.45 -4.30 -11.75
CA MET A 30 10.46 -4.09 -12.80
C MET A 30 11.06 -3.30 -13.95
N ALA A 31 10.97 -3.86 -15.16
CA ALA A 31 11.32 -3.16 -16.39
C ALA A 31 10.22 -2.14 -16.74
N GLY A 32 10.26 -1.00 -16.07
CA GLY A 32 9.29 0.10 -16.24
C GLY A 32 8.06 -0.02 -15.32
N PHE A 33 7.34 1.09 -15.18
CA PHE A 33 6.15 1.17 -14.34
C PHE A 33 4.85 1.20 -15.15
N PRO A 34 3.86 0.33 -14.85
CA PRO A 34 2.49 0.46 -15.37
C PRO A 34 1.92 1.84 -14.99
N PRO A 35 0.75 2.25 -15.54
CA PRO A 35 0.13 3.53 -15.20
C PRO A 35 -0.01 3.70 -13.68
N MET A 36 0.53 4.81 -13.17
CA MET A 36 0.47 5.18 -11.77
C MET A 36 0.27 6.68 -11.59
N ILE A 37 -0.45 7.07 -10.53
CA ILE A 37 -0.61 8.48 -10.17
C ILE A 37 0.75 9.14 -9.87
N HIS A 38 1.68 8.37 -9.31
CA HIS A 38 3.02 8.83 -8.97
C HIS A 38 4.04 7.84 -9.50
N GLU A 39 4.53 8.07 -10.72
CA GLU A 39 5.67 7.35 -11.27
C GLU A 39 6.95 7.71 -10.50
N ALA A 40 7.81 6.72 -10.27
CA ALA A 40 9.14 6.91 -9.71
C ALA A 40 10.17 6.24 -10.64
N PRO A 41 10.29 6.71 -11.90
CA PRO A 41 11.06 6.03 -12.96
C PRO A 41 12.53 5.77 -12.58
N GLN A 42 13.07 6.54 -11.64
CA GLN A 42 14.41 6.40 -11.09
C GLN A 42 14.64 5.17 -10.21
N ASN A 43 13.58 4.50 -9.71
CA ASN A 43 13.74 3.35 -8.81
C ASN A 43 12.95 2.14 -9.30
N THR A 44 13.57 1.29 -10.11
CA THR A 44 12.92 0.08 -10.67
C THR A 44 12.82 -1.09 -9.70
N ARG A 45 13.40 -0.98 -8.50
CA ARG A 45 13.47 -2.07 -7.52
C ARG A 45 12.46 -1.87 -6.40
N ILE A 46 11.66 -2.89 -6.16
CA ILE A 46 10.62 -2.87 -5.13
C ILE A 46 10.98 -3.86 -4.02
N MET A 47 10.99 -3.37 -2.78
CA MET A 47 11.12 -4.21 -1.60
C MET A 47 9.82 -4.92 -1.29
N GLU A 48 9.86 -6.26 -1.23
CA GLU A 48 8.76 -7.06 -0.72
C GLU A 48 8.71 -6.94 0.80
N ARG A 49 7.64 -6.35 1.30
CA ARG A 49 7.37 -6.28 2.73
C ARG A 49 6.64 -7.54 3.18
N LYS A 50 6.90 -8.02 4.40
CA LYS A 50 6.12 -9.12 5.00
C LYS A 50 4.61 -8.83 5.00
N SER A 51 4.22 -7.57 5.22
CA SER A 51 2.83 -7.15 5.15
C SER A 51 2.22 -7.27 3.75
N TYR A 52 3.02 -7.20 2.68
CA TYR A 52 2.53 -7.38 1.32
C TYR A 52 2.03 -8.81 1.12
N CYS A 53 2.78 -9.80 1.61
CA CYS A 53 2.35 -11.21 1.57
C CYS A 53 1.00 -11.39 2.25
N VAL A 54 0.86 -10.92 3.50
CA VAL A 54 -0.38 -11.08 4.28
C VAL A 54 -1.58 -10.41 3.61
N ILE A 55 -1.43 -9.16 3.17
CA ILE A 55 -2.54 -8.42 2.54
C ILE A 55 -2.90 -9.05 1.19
N PHE A 56 -1.90 -9.46 0.40
CA PHE A 56 -2.11 -10.07 -0.91
C PHE A 56 -2.81 -11.43 -0.80
N GLU A 57 -2.44 -12.25 0.17
CA GLU A 57 -3.11 -13.52 0.46
C GLU A 57 -4.59 -13.31 0.79
N GLY A 58 -4.90 -12.42 1.73
CA GLY A 58 -6.28 -12.11 2.10
C GLY A 58 -7.09 -11.52 0.94
N MET A 59 -6.46 -10.67 0.12
CA MET A 59 -7.07 -10.14 -1.10
C MET A 59 -7.38 -11.28 -2.09
N LEU A 60 -6.42 -12.18 -2.33
CA LEU A 60 -6.58 -13.28 -3.28
C LEU A 60 -7.62 -14.30 -2.86
N GLU A 61 -7.77 -14.58 -1.56
CA GLU A 61 -8.86 -15.43 -1.07
C GLU A 61 -10.23 -14.85 -1.48
N HIS A 62 -10.41 -13.53 -1.36
CA HIS A 62 -11.62 -12.86 -1.79
C HIS A 62 -11.81 -12.92 -3.31
N VAL A 63 -10.76 -12.58 -4.07
CA VAL A 63 -10.76 -12.63 -5.54
C VAL A 63 -11.12 -14.03 -6.03
N THR A 64 -10.46 -15.07 -5.49
CA THR A 64 -10.70 -16.48 -5.83
C THR A 64 -12.16 -16.84 -5.63
N ARG A 65 -12.74 -16.46 -4.48
CA ARG A 65 -14.14 -16.74 -4.17
C ARG A 65 -15.10 -16.05 -5.14
N CYS A 66 -14.84 -14.79 -5.50
CA CYS A 66 -15.68 -14.03 -6.41
C CYS A 66 -15.61 -14.59 -7.84
N LEU A 67 -14.41 -14.89 -8.35
CA LEU A 67 -14.21 -15.50 -9.66
C LEU A 67 -14.88 -16.89 -9.74
N THR A 68 -14.71 -17.73 -8.72
CA THR A 68 -15.30 -19.08 -8.67
C THR A 68 -16.82 -19.04 -8.69
N ARG A 69 -17.42 -18.11 -7.92
CA ARG A 69 -18.88 -17.97 -7.82
C ARG A 69 -19.48 -17.12 -8.95
N LYS A 70 -18.64 -16.53 -9.79
CA LYS A 70 -19.02 -15.54 -10.81
C LYS A 70 -19.92 -14.44 -10.22
N VAL A 71 -19.41 -13.78 -9.18
CA VAL A 71 -20.04 -12.61 -8.54
C VAL A 71 -19.08 -11.44 -8.55
N SER A 72 -19.61 -10.21 -8.55
CA SER A 72 -18.79 -9.02 -8.38
C SER A 72 -18.15 -9.00 -6.98
N GLY A 73 -17.02 -8.31 -6.86
CA GLY A 73 -16.31 -8.16 -5.59
C GLY A 73 -15.57 -6.84 -5.55
N ASN A 74 -15.50 -6.24 -4.36
CA ASN A 74 -14.76 -5.00 -4.14
C ASN A 74 -13.79 -5.21 -2.99
N VAL A 75 -12.53 -4.87 -3.23
CA VAL A 75 -11.45 -4.83 -2.25
C VAL A 75 -10.91 -3.41 -2.19
N ILE A 76 -10.70 -2.90 -0.99
CA ILE A 76 -10.04 -1.63 -0.73
C ILE A 76 -8.77 -1.91 0.05
N VAL A 77 -7.65 -1.48 -0.49
CA VAL A 77 -6.36 -1.43 0.20
C VAL A 77 -6.05 0.03 0.47
N THR A 78 -6.09 0.40 1.75
CA THR A 78 -5.88 1.77 2.21
C THR A 78 -4.73 1.87 3.20
N GLY A 79 -4.46 3.07 3.68
CA GLY A 79 -3.40 3.37 4.64
C GLY A 79 -2.90 4.80 4.48
N ASN A 80 -2.01 5.21 5.38
CA ASN A 80 -1.50 6.58 5.41
C ASN A 80 -0.94 7.01 4.03
N PRO A 81 -1.20 8.25 3.59
CA PRO A 81 -0.50 8.83 2.45
C PRO A 81 1.02 8.61 2.55
N GLY A 82 1.65 8.19 1.45
CA GLY A 82 3.09 7.91 1.44
C GLY A 82 3.53 6.56 2.00
N ILE A 83 2.62 5.69 2.47
CA ILE A 83 2.98 4.38 3.04
C ILE A 83 3.48 3.32 2.04
N GLY A 84 3.35 3.60 0.74
CA GLY A 84 3.72 2.67 -0.33
C GLY A 84 2.57 1.87 -0.94
N LYS A 85 1.33 2.40 -0.94
CA LYS A 85 0.18 1.77 -1.62
C LYS A 85 0.44 1.48 -3.10
N SER A 86 1.02 2.45 -3.82
CA SER A 86 1.37 2.27 -5.23
C SER A 86 2.47 1.21 -5.43
N HIS A 87 3.42 1.07 -4.50
CA HIS A 87 4.41 -0.02 -4.54
C HIS A 87 3.75 -1.38 -4.30
N PHE A 88 2.75 -1.45 -3.40
CA PHE A 88 1.98 -2.67 -3.20
C PHE A 88 1.08 -3.02 -4.40
N TYR A 89 0.51 -2.01 -5.08
CA TYR A 89 -0.17 -2.19 -6.36
C TYR A 89 0.74 -2.86 -7.40
N LEU A 90 1.98 -2.39 -7.53
CA LEU A 90 2.98 -3.01 -8.42
C LEU A 90 3.34 -4.43 -8.01
N TYR A 91 3.51 -4.68 -6.71
CA TYR A 91 3.69 -6.02 -6.17
C TYR A 91 2.53 -6.96 -6.56
N CYS A 92 1.28 -6.50 -6.44
CA CYS A 92 0.11 -7.28 -6.86
C CYS A 92 0.17 -7.61 -8.36
N ILE A 93 0.51 -6.65 -9.21
CA ILE A 93 0.67 -6.88 -10.66
C ILE A 93 1.74 -7.94 -10.90
N PHE A 94 2.94 -7.73 -10.34
CA PHE A 94 4.07 -8.64 -10.49
C PHE A 94 3.68 -10.08 -10.09
N ARG A 95 3.03 -10.27 -8.95
CA ARG A 95 2.64 -11.62 -8.50
C ARG A 95 1.53 -12.24 -9.35
N LEU A 96 0.59 -11.45 -9.88
CA LEU A 96 -0.48 -11.93 -10.76
C LEU A 96 0.03 -12.33 -12.16
N ILE A 97 0.96 -11.56 -12.75
CA ILE A 97 1.49 -11.85 -14.09
C ILE A 97 2.52 -12.98 -14.08
N THR A 98 3.36 -13.06 -13.05
CA THR A 98 4.42 -14.08 -12.97
C THR A 98 3.87 -15.45 -12.58
N ARG A 99 2.72 -15.50 -11.88
CA ARG A 99 2.05 -16.72 -11.41
C ARG A 99 2.99 -17.69 -10.68
N GLN A 100 4.03 -17.19 -10.02
CA GLN A 100 5.00 -18.03 -9.32
C GLN A 100 4.41 -18.66 -8.05
N GLN A 101 3.52 -17.94 -7.36
CA GLN A 101 2.86 -18.43 -6.15
C GLN A 101 1.75 -19.45 -6.47
N ASP A 102 1.69 -20.53 -5.71
CA ASP A 102 0.69 -21.59 -5.90
C ASP A 102 -0.75 -21.13 -5.72
N MET A 103 -1.00 -20.10 -4.90
CA MET A 103 -2.34 -19.51 -4.79
C MET A 103 -2.77 -18.80 -6.08
N VAL A 104 -1.83 -18.14 -6.80
CA VAL A 104 -2.10 -17.45 -8.06
C VAL A 104 -2.32 -18.48 -9.17
N LYS A 105 -1.52 -19.56 -9.21
CA LYS A 105 -1.69 -20.67 -10.18
C LYS A 105 -3.07 -21.32 -10.10
N ARG A 106 -3.69 -21.31 -8.91
CA ARG A 106 -5.01 -21.91 -8.64
C ARG A 106 -6.18 -20.96 -8.91
N LEU A 107 -5.94 -19.71 -9.30
CA LEU A 107 -7.01 -18.79 -9.65
C LEU A 107 -7.77 -19.30 -10.88
N PRO A 108 -9.13 -19.20 -10.89
CA PRO A 108 -9.90 -19.37 -12.11
C PRO A 108 -9.41 -18.41 -13.21
N GLU A 109 -9.63 -18.73 -14.48
CA GLU A 109 -9.25 -17.83 -15.58
C GLU A 109 -9.84 -16.42 -15.41
N PHE A 110 -8.97 -15.43 -15.58
CA PHE A 110 -9.33 -14.02 -15.48
C PHE A 110 -8.47 -13.18 -16.43
N GLN A 111 -9.01 -12.02 -16.80
CA GLN A 111 -8.30 -10.94 -17.46
C GLN A 111 -7.85 -9.91 -16.41
N LEU A 112 -6.58 -9.51 -16.48
CA LEU A 112 -6.02 -8.49 -15.59
C LEU A 112 -6.10 -7.12 -16.26
N LEU A 113 -6.89 -6.23 -15.68
CA LEU A 113 -7.04 -4.85 -16.14
C LEU A 113 -6.43 -3.90 -15.11
N LEU A 114 -5.49 -3.07 -15.55
CA LEU A 114 -4.95 -1.97 -14.76
C LEU A 114 -5.72 -0.71 -15.05
N ASN A 115 -5.95 0.11 -14.03
CA ASN A 115 -6.59 1.38 -14.20
C ASN A 115 -6.01 2.46 -13.26
N CYS A 116 -5.81 3.63 -13.83
CA CYS A 116 -5.45 4.84 -13.13
C CYS A 116 -6.18 5.99 -13.83
N LYS A 117 -7.11 6.67 -13.15
CA LYS A 117 -7.99 7.69 -13.75
C LYS A 117 -8.74 7.15 -14.98
N ASP A 118 -8.52 7.73 -16.15
CA ASP A 118 -9.06 7.40 -17.46
C ASP A 118 -8.15 6.48 -18.29
N GLU A 119 -6.99 6.10 -17.77
CA GLU A 119 -6.06 5.17 -18.43
C GLU A 119 -6.38 3.72 -18.05
N TYR A 120 -6.47 2.86 -19.06
CA TYR A 120 -6.77 1.44 -18.90
C TYR A 120 -5.73 0.60 -19.63
N HIS A 121 -5.21 -0.44 -18.99
CA HIS A 121 -4.22 -1.32 -19.60
C HIS A 121 -4.56 -2.78 -19.34
N LEU A 122 -4.79 -3.54 -20.42
CA LEU A 122 -5.11 -4.96 -20.35
C LEU A 122 -3.84 -5.80 -20.52
N TYR A 123 -3.61 -6.74 -19.61
CA TYR A 123 -2.49 -7.66 -19.71
C TYR A 123 -2.73 -8.74 -20.78
N ASP A 124 -1.77 -8.92 -21.67
CA ASP A 124 -1.72 -10.00 -22.65
C ASP A 124 -0.73 -11.07 -22.17
N ASP A 125 -1.24 -12.24 -21.78
CA ASP A 125 -0.42 -13.34 -21.27
C ASP A 125 0.46 -13.99 -22.35
N VAL A 126 0.13 -13.84 -23.63
CA VAL A 126 0.92 -14.37 -24.75
C VAL A 126 2.10 -13.44 -25.05
N ARG A 127 1.84 -12.13 -25.13
CA ARG A 127 2.88 -11.12 -25.39
C ARG A 127 3.69 -10.76 -24.15
N LYS A 128 3.19 -11.10 -22.96
CA LYS A 128 3.76 -10.71 -21.66
C LYS A 128 3.91 -9.20 -21.52
N ASP A 129 2.93 -8.45 -22.05
CA ASP A 129 2.92 -6.98 -22.10
C ASP A 129 1.50 -6.44 -21.88
N PHE A 130 1.38 -5.13 -21.70
CA PHE A 130 0.12 -4.42 -21.51
C PHE A 130 -0.29 -3.66 -22.77
N THR A 131 -1.56 -3.82 -23.16
CA THR A 131 -2.17 -3.02 -24.22
C THR A 131 -2.96 -1.88 -23.60
N SER A 132 -2.62 -0.64 -23.98
CA SER A 132 -3.39 0.55 -23.59
C SER A 132 -4.76 0.54 -24.28
N LEU A 133 -5.80 0.87 -23.53
CA LEU A 133 -7.20 0.89 -23.95
C LEU A 133 -7.83 2.24 -23.61
N SER A 134 -8.67 2.73 -24.51
CA SER A 134 -9.62 3.80 -24.20
C SER A 134 -10.83 3.25 -23.44
N LEU A 135 -11.62 4.13 -22.83
CA LEU A 135 -12.91 3.73 -22.23
C LEU A 135 -13.87 3.11 -23.26
N ALA A 136 -13.79 3.52 -24.53
CA ALA A 136 -14.59 2.94 -25.60
C ALA A 136 -14.20 1.48 -25.83
N ASP A 137 -12.89 1.18 -25.89
CA ASP A 137 -12.38 -0.18 -26.05
C ASP A 137 -12.78 -1.08 -24.88
N VAL A 138 -12.72 -0.56 -23.64
CA VAL A 138 -13.17 -1.27 -22.43
C VAL A 138 -14.65 -1.68 -22.53
N LYS A 139 -15.49 -0.81 -23.10
CA LYS A 139 -16.93 -1.07 -23.30
C LYS A 139 -17.17 -2.03 -24.46
N GLU A 140 -16.51 -1.82 -25.59
CA GLU A 140 -16.64 -2.65 -26.80
C GLU A 140 -16.22 -4.10 -26.54
N GLN A 141 -15.11 -4.29 -25.82
CA GLN A 141 -14.62 -5.60 -25.41
C GLN A 141 -15.43 -6.22 -24.24
N GLY A 142 -16.45 -5.52 -23.73
CA GLY A 142 -17.32 -6.00 -22.66
C GLY A 142 -16.63 -6.20 -21.31
N LEU A 143 -15.46 -5.58 -21.08
CA LEU A 143 -14.64 -5.80 -19.88
C LEU A 143 -15.37 -5.39 -18.61
N SER A 144 -16.10 -4.26 -18.63
CA SER A 144 -16.89 -3.79 -17.48
C SER A 144 -18.05 -4.71 -17.10
N SER A 145 -18.56 -5.49 -18.07
CA SER A 145 -19.67 -6.44 -17.86
C SER A 145 -19.19 -7.87 -17.58
N SER A 146 -17.89 -8.13 -17.74
CA SER A 146 -17.30 -9.45 -17.51
C SER A 146 -17.07 -9.73 -16.03
N ARG A 147 -17.46 -10.92 -15.59
CA ARG A 147 -17.20 -11.41 -14.22
C ARG A 147 -15.84 -12.08 -14.07
N SER A 148 -15.13 -12.26 -15.17
CA SER A 148 -13.78 -12.82 -15.22
C SER A 148 -12.71 -11.73 -15.37
N VAL A 149 -12.99 -10.50 -14.93
CA VAL A 149 -12.02 -9.40 -14.91
C VAL A 149 -11.62 -9.13 -13.47
N VAL A 150 -10.31 -9.07 -13.22
CA VAL A 150 -9.73 -8.51 -12.01
C VAL A 150 -9.16 -7.16 -12.39
N ARG A 151 -9.77 -6.09 -11.89
CA ARG A 151 -9.36 -4.71 -12.14
C ARG A 151 -8.60 -4.17 -10.94
N LEU A 152 -7.33 -3.83 -11.12
CA LEU A 152 -6.51 -3.15 -10.12
C LEU A 152 -6.53 -1.65 -10.38
N ILE A 153 -6.84 -0.84 -9.37
CA ILE A 153 -7.07 0.60 -9.50
C ILE A 153 -6.10 1.35 -8.60
N ASN A 154 -5.17 2.11 -9.17
CA ASN A 154 -4.21 2.91 -8.40
C ASN A 154 -4.75 4.33 -8.18
N GLY A 155 -5.10 4.63 -6.93
CA GLY A 155 -5.67 5.91 -6.51
C GLY A 155 -7.12 6.07 -6.92
N ASN A 156 -7.39 6.82 -7.99
CA ASN A 156 -8.75 7.22 -8.37
C ASN A 156 -9.16 6.65 -9.74
N SER A 157 -10.46 6.51 -9.96
CA SER A 157 -11.04 6.17 -11.26
C SER A 157 -12.31 6.98 -11.52
N ASP A 158 -12.44 7.49 -12.74
CA ASP A 158 -13.63 8.26 -13.11
C ASP A 158 -14.88 7.38 -13.29
N HIS A 159 -14.73 6.05 -13.30
CA HIS A 159 -15.79 5.10 -13.63
C HIS A 159 -15.76 3.81 -12.78
N PHE A 160 -16.32 3.85 -11.56
CA PHE A 160 -16.46 2.68 -10.68
C PHE A 160 -17.69 1.81 -10.96
N LYS A 161 -18.74 2.36 -11.56
CA LYS A 161 -19.98 1.64 -11.85
C LYS A 161 -20.47 1.92 -13.28
N PRO A 162 -21.07 0.92 -13.94
CA PRO A 162 -21.22 -0.48 -13.53
C PRO A 162 -19.97 -1.33 -13.82
N TRP A 163 -19.53 -2.15 -12.86
CA TRP A 163 -18.49 -3.17 -13.05
C TRP A 163 -18.92 -4.50 -12.43
N SER A 164 -18.85 -5.58 -13.22
CA SER A 164 -19.31 -6.92 -12.82
C SER A 164 -18.20 -7.85 -12.31
N GLY A 165 -16.94 -7.49 -12.56
CA GLY A 165 -15.76 -8.22 -12.11
C GLY A 165 -15.36 -7.93 -10.66
N VAL A 166 -14.11 -8.23 -10.33
CA VAL A 166 -13.52 -7.89 -9.04
C VAL A 166 -12.71 -6.61 -9.16
N ASN A 167 -13.06 -5.58 -8.39
CA ASN A 167 -12.30 -4.34 -8.28
C ASN A 167 -11.41 -4.37 -7.05
N VAL A 168 -10.14 -3.98 -7.21
CA VAL A 168 -9.21 -3.79 -6.10
C VAL A 168 -8.69 -2.35 -6.16
N LEU A 169 -9.13 -1.53 -5.21
CA LEU A 169 -8.78 -0.12 -5.10
C LEU A 169 -7.61 0.09 -4.14
N PHE A 170 -6.56 0.76 -4.61
CA PHE A 170 -5.42 1.16 -3.79
C PHE A 170 -5.45 2.67 -3.58
N SER A 171 -6.08 3.14 -2.51
CA SER A 171 -6.33 4.58 -2.33
C SER A 171 -6.19 5.04 -0.88
N SER A 172 -5.95 6.33 -0.70
CA SER A 172 -5.88 6.94 0.63
C SER A 172 -7.30 7.07 1.23
N PRO A 173 -7.42 7.11 2.57
CA PRO A 173 -8.72 7.27 3.22
C PRO A 173 -9.37 8.60 2.84
N GLY A 174 -10.69 8.58 2.63
CA GLY A 174 -11.49 9.79 2.42
C GLY A 174 -11.64 10.25 0.96
N GLU A 175 -10.93 9.62 0.03
CA GLU A 175 -11.13 9.82 -1.41
C GLU A 175 -12.56 9.45 -1.83
N ALA A 176 -13.11 10.17 -2.81
CA ALA A 176 -14.51 10.00 -3.25
C ALA A 176 -14.81 8.54 -3.64
N ASP A 177 -13.85 7.91 -4.30
CA ASP A 177 -13.92 6.56 -4.84
C ASP A 177 -13.97 5.48 -3.76
N VAL A 178 -13.32 5.73 -2.62
CA VAL A 178 -13.43 4.87 -1.44
C VAL A 178 -14.88 4.84 -0.95
N LYS A 179 -15.54 6.00 -0.89
CA LYS A 179 -16.94 6.10 -0.45
C LYS A 179 -17.90 5.37 -1.39
N ASP A 180 -17.61 5.34 -2.68
CA ASP A 180 -18.45 4.66 -3.66
C ASP A 180 -18.34 3.14 -3.59
N LEU A 181 -17.15 2.61 -3.31
CA LEU A 181 -16.95 1.19 -3.08
C LEU A 181 -17.42 0.73 -1.69
N GLU A 182 -17.29 1.57 -0.66
CA GLU A 182 -17.76 1.30 0.71
C GLU A 182 -19.27 0.97 0.75
N LYS A 183 -20.07 1.56 -0.14
CA LYS A 183 -21.51 1.28 -0.28
C LYS A 183 -21.83 -0.17 -0.63
N ASP A 184 -20.87 -0.91 -1.20
CA ASP A 184 -21.04 -2.29 -1.66
C ASP A 184 -20.34 -3.32 -0.75
N ASN A 185 -20.13 -2.99 0.54
CA ASN A 185 -19.54 -3.87 1.56
C ASN A 185 -18.21 -4.52 1.13
N PRO A 186 -17.17 -3.71 0.84
CA PRO A 186 -15.90 -4.19 0.32
C PRO A 186 -15.10 -4.92 1.40
N ARG A 187 -14.14 -5.75 0.97
CA ARG A 187 -13.06 -6.20 1.86
C ARG A 187 -12.05 -5.08 2.04
N LEU A 188 -11.81 -4.67 3.28
CA LEU A 188 -10.89 -3.59 3.61
C LEU A 188 -9.57 -4.15 4.18
N PHE A 189 -8.45 -3.69 3.66
CA PHE A 189 -7.12 -3.93 4.18
C PHE A 189 -6.42 -2.60 4.44
N ILE A 190 -5.78 -2.48 5.61
CA ILE A 190 -5.02 -1.29 6.00
C ILE A 190 -3.53 -1.65 5.96
N MET A 191 -2.75 -0.91 5.18
CA MET A 191 -1.31 -1.07 5.14
C MET A 191 -0.66 -0.59 6.45
N PRO A 192 0.14 -1.43 7.12
CA PRO A 192 0.83 -1.03 8.33
C PRO A 192 1.96 -0.04 8.05
N LEU A 193 2.27 0.76 9.07
CA LEU A 193 3.50 1.56 9.15
C LEU A 193 4.72 0.70 8.86
N TRP A 194 5.75 1.31 8.27
CA TRP A 194 7.04 0.64 8.13
C TRP A 194 7.70 0.52 9.51
N THR A 195 8.23 -0.65 9.80
CA THR A 195 9.12 -0.82 10.95
C THR A 195 10.46 -0.16 10.66
N PHE A 196 11.18 0.22 11.71
CA PHE A 196 12.51 0.81 11.54
C PHE A 196 13.49 -0.13 10.79
N HIS A 197 13.32 -1.44 10.97
CA HIS A 197 14.04 -2.47 10.22
C HIS A 197 13.77 -2.36 8.71
N GLU A 198 12.50 -2.33 8.30
CA GLU A 198 12.12 -2.17 6.88
C GLU A 198 12.70 -0.86 6.30
N VAL A 199 12.73 0.23 7.08
CA VAL A 199 13.33 1.50 6.63
C VAL A 199 14.84 1.35 6.40
N LYS A 200 15.57 0.68 7.30
CA LYS A 200 17.01 0.42 7.14
C LYS A 200 17.32 -0.46 5.93
N GLU A 201 16.54 -1.52 5.73
CA GLU A 201 16.70 -2.42 4.57
C GLU A 201 16.50 -1.65 3.26
N TYR A 202 15.42 -0.87 3.15
CA TYR A 202 15.17 -0.07 1.96
C TYR A 202 16.26 0.98 1.72
N ASN A 203 16.79 1.61 2.78
CA ASN A 203 17.91 2.53 2.63
C ASN A 203 19.18 1.85 2.10
N THR A 204 19.40 0.58 2.43
CA THR A 204 20.52 -0.21 1.90
C THR A 204 20.36 -0.42 0.39
N LEU A 205 19.14 -0.71 -0.08
CA LEU A 205 18.88 -0.78 -1.53
C LEU A 205 19.15 0.52 -2.27
N LEU A 206 18.84 1.66 -1.65
CA LEU A 206 19.09 2.96 -2.26
C LEU A 206 20.59 3.20 -2.43
N LYS A 207 21.42 2.76 -1.48
CA LYS A 207 22.90 2.82 -1.58
C LYS A 207 23.41 2.02 -2.77
N ASP A 208 22.79 0.88 -3.05
CA ASP A 208 23.23 -0.04 -4.09
C ASP A 208 22.70 0.32 -5.49
N GLY A 209 21.65 1.15 -5.58
CA GLY A 209 20.89 1.35 -6.83
C GLY A 209 20.69 2.79 -7.30
N CYS A 210 20.82 3.80 -6.44
CA CYS A 210 20.54 5.20 -6.79
C CYS A 210 21.49 6.18 -6.06
N ASP A 211 22.43 6.77 -6.80
CA ASP A 211 23.34 7.80 -6.27
C ASP A 211 22.54 8.99 -5.69
N GLY A 212 22.69 9.25 -4.39
CA GLY A 212 22.21 10.46 -3.73
C GLY A 212 20.84 10.40 -3.02
N LEU A 213 20.17 9.23 -2.99
CA LEU A 213 18.90 9.07 -2.26
C LEU A 213 19.05 8.38 -0.89
N ALA A 214 20.18 7.72 -0.66
CA ALA A 214 20.43 7.04 0.59
C ALA A 214 20.77 8.03 1.71
N LEU A 215 20.17 7.79 2.88
CA LEU A 215 20.39 8.58 4.09
C LEU A 215 21.51 7.97 4.94
N THR A 216 22.20 8.80 5.70
CA THR A 216 23.06 8.36 6.80
C THR A 216 22.22 7.75 7.92
N ASP A 217 22.84 6.94 8.79
CA ASP A 217 22.12 6.31 9.92
C ASP A 217 21.48 7.36 10.85
N SER A 218 22.15 8.49 11.05
CA SER A 218 21.63 9.60 11.88
C SER A 218 20.40 10.25 11.25
N GLU A 219 20.42 10.53 9.94
CA GLU A 219 19.28 11.11 9.22
C GLU A 219 18.08 10.15 9.21
N LEU A 220 18.35 8.86 9.10
CA LEU A 220 17.33 7.82 9.06
C LEU A 220 16.67 7.61 10.43
N GLU A 221 17.46 7.63 11.51
CA GLU A 221 16.96 7.63 12.89
C GLU A 221 16.13 8.88 13.20
N GLU A 222 16.61 10.06 12.79
CA GLU A 222 15.88 11.31 12.97
C GLU A 222 14.56 11.31 12.18
N GLY A 223 14.62 10.97 10.90
CA GLY A 223 13.46 10.90 10.02
C GLY A 223 12.41 9.92 10.55
N PHE A 224 12.83 8.72 10.98
CA PHE A 224 11.91 7.74 11.58
C PHE A 224 11.31 8.25 12.90
N THR A 225 12.09 8.95 13.73
CA THR A 225 11.60 9.54 14.98
C THR A 225 10.54 10.62 14.74
N VAL A 226 10.72 11.43 13.69
CA VAL A 226 9.85 12.57 13.39
C VAL A 226 8.61 12.15 12.60
N PHE A 227 8.78 11.32 11.56
CA PHE A 227 7.71 10.97 10.63
C PHE A 227 7.12 9.57 10.88
N GLY A 228 7.69 8.82 11.84
CA GLY A 228 7.33 7.42 12.08
C GLY A 228 7.71 6.54 10.89
N GLY A 229 6.93 5.48 10.68
CA GLY A 229 7.11 4.53 9.58
C GLY A 229 6.49 4.97 8.24
N ILE A 230 6.62 6.24 7.85
CA ILE A 230 6.09 6.79 6.58
C ILE A 230 7.25 7.06 5.60
N PRO A 231 7.56 6.14 4.66
CA PRO A 231 8.74 6.24 3.81
C PRO A 231 8.81 7.51 2.98
N ARG A 232 7.68 7.97 2.42
CA ARG A 232 7.65 9.18 1.59
C ARG A 232 8.17 10.41 2.34
N SER A 233 7.92 10.50 3.65
CA SER A 233 8.36 11.61 4.47
C SER A 233 9.80 11.43 4.95
N ILE A 234 10.21 10.20 5.29
CA ILE A 234 11.60 9.88 5.68
C ILE A 234 12.56 10.13 4.51
N PHE A 235 12.27 9.58 3.33
CA PHE A 235 13.10 9.66 2.14
C PHE A 235 12.69 10.83 1.22
N SER A 236 12.19 11.91 1.80
CA SER A 236 11.84 13.11 1.03
C SER A 236 13.09 13.77 0.46
N LEU A 237 13.02 14.25 -0.78
CA LEU A 237 14.05 15.10 -1.37
C LEU A 237 14.12 16.49 -0.72
N ASP A 238 13.07 16.89 0.00
CA ASP A 238 12.98 18.15 0.74
C ASP A 238 12.47 17.87 2.16
N PRO A 239 13.34 17.37 3.05
CA PRO A 239 12.97 17.02 4.43
C PRO A 239 12.55 18.24 5.25
N GLU A 240 13.12 19.41 4.97
CA GLU A 240 12.80 20.66 5.66
C GLU A 240 11.39 21.16 5.33
N SER A 241 10.94 21.03 4.09
CA SER A 241 9.53 21.29 3.73
C SER A 241 8.57 20.31 4.41
N GLU A 242 8.92 19.03 4.48
CA GLU A 242 8.09 18.03 5.17
C GLU A 242 7.98 18.30 6.68
N ARG A 243 9.08 18.76 7.30
CA ARG A 243 9.11 19.19 8.70
C ARG A 243 8.27 20.44 8.94
N ARG A 244 8.41 21.48 8.10
CA ARG A 244 7.61 22.71 8.22
C ARG A 244 6.11 22.44 8.13
N LYS A 245 5.67 21.60 7.18
CA LYS A 245 4.25 21.20 7.08
C LYS A 245 3.76 20.53 8.36
N LEU A 246 4.57 19.66 8.96
CA LEU A 246 4.23 19.02 10.23
C LEU A 246 4.16 20.03 11.38
N GLU A 247 5.12 20.96 11.46
CA GLU A 247 5.14 22.02 12.48
C GLU A 247 3.92 22.94 12.37
N GLU A 248 3.56 23.37 11.16
CA GLU A 248 2.36 24.17 10.91
C GLU A 248 1.08 23.47 11.40
N ILE A 249 0.96 22.16 11.13
CA ILE A 249 -0.17 21.34 11.61
C ILE A 249 -0.18 21.25 13.13
N ILE A 250 0.98 21.03 13.76
CA ILE A 250 1.09 20.94 15.22
C ILE A 250 0.69 22.28 15.86
N VAL A 251 1.15 23.40 15.32
CA VAL A 251 0.84 24.75 15.82
C VAL A 251 -0.64 25.07 15.67
N SER A 252 -1.28 24.62 14.59
CA SER A 252 -2.70 24.88 14.33
C SER A 252 -3.65 23.94 15.07
N CYS A 253 -3.14 22.95 15.81
CA CYS A 253 -3.94 21.89 16.38
C CYS A 253 -4.21 22.09 17.87
N ASP A 254 -5.48 21.95 18.27
CA ASP A 254 -5.85 21.86 19.68
C ASP A 254 -5.70 20.41 20.18
N ALA A 255 -4.92 20.22 21.24
CA ALA A 255 -4.66 18.90 21.79
C ALA A 255 -5.92 18.27 22.42
N GLY A 256 -6.86 19.08 22.91
CA GLY A 256 -8.15 18.62 23.42
C GLY A 256 -9.00 18.01 22.32
N ASP A 257 -9.08 18.67 21.17
CA ASP A 257 -9.79 18.18 19.99
C ASP A 257 -9.23 16.83 19.50
N VAL A 258 -7.90 16.66 19.51
CA VAL A 258 -7.25 15.39 19.15
C VAL A 258 -7.66 14.29 20.12
N VAL A 259 -7.63 14.56 21.42
CA VAL A 259 -8.00 13.59 22.45
C VAL A 259 -9.47 13.20 22.33
N GLU A 260 -10.36 14.17 22.10
CA GLU A 260 -11.79 13.90 21.88
C GLU A 260 -12.03 13.06 20.62
N TYR A 261 -11.33 13.37 19.53
CA TYR A 261 -11.41 12.59 18.30
C TYR A 261 -10.90 11.16 18.47
N VAL A 262 -9.78 10.95 19.15
CA VAL A 262 -9.26 9.61 19.45
C VAL A 262 -10.29 8.82 20.28
N LYS A 263 -10.93 9.46 21.27
CA LYS A 263 -11.99 8.84 22.08
C LYS A 263 -13.25 8.48 21.29
N SER A 264 -13.54 9.20 20.20
CA SER A 264 -14.71 8.95 19.37
C SER A 264 -14.63 7.63 18.57
N ASN A 265 -13.45 7.02 18.46
CA ASN A 265 -13.22 5.77 17.72
C ASN A 265 -13.60 5.84 16.22
N TYR A 266 -13.67 7.03 15.63
CA TYR A 266 -13.90 7.21 14.19
C TYR A 266 -12.62 6.99 13.37
N SER A 267 -12.78 6.50 12.13
CA SER A 267 -11.68 6.40 11.17
C SER A 267 -11.05 7.76 10.90
N VAL A 268 -9.71 7.86 10.97
CA VAL A 268 -8.98 9.10 10.64
C VAL A 268 -9.26 9.46 9.18
N ARG A 269 -9.79 10.68 8.97
CA ARG A 269 -10.01 11.27 7.65
C ARG A 269 -9.22 12.56 7.56
N GLN A 270 -8.62 12.85 6.41
CA GLN A 270 -7.91 14.11 6.17
C GLN A 270 -8.76 15.35 6.47
N SER A 271 -10.08 15.23 6.31
CA SER A 271 -11.04 16.30 6.60
C SER A 271 -11.21 16.61 8.10
N HIS A 272 -10.75 15.73 9.00
CA HIS A 272 -10.87 15.91 10.45
C HIS A 272 -9.52 16.24 11.08
N PHE A 273 -8.49 15.44 10.80
CA PHE A 273 -7.13 15.69 11.25
C PHE A 273 -6.15 15.26 10.17
N SER A 274 -5.02 15.96 10.06
CA SER A 274 -3.97 15.56 9.13
C SER A 274 -3.46 14.17 9.48
N GLU A 275 -3.25 13.35 8.44
CA GLU A 275 -2.58 12.04 8.50
C GLU A 275 -1.16 12.11 9.09
N ARG A 276 -0.58 13.32 9.14
CA ARG A 276 0.74 13.59 9.73
C ARG A 276 0.68 13.67 11.24
N LEU A 277 -0.50 13.96 11.80
CA LEU A 277 -0.73 14.05 13.24
C LEU A 277 -1.32 12.75 13.80
N LEU A 278 -2.25 12.13 13.07
CA LEU A 278 -2.87 10.86 13.43
C LEU A 278 -2.65 9.83 12.33
N GLN A 279 -1.97 8.74 12.67
CA GLN A 279 -1.69 7.67 11.73
C GLN A 279 -2.67 6.51 11.92
N MET A 280 -3.17 5.96 10.81
CA MET A 280 -3.92 4.71 10.83
C MET A 280 -2.98 3.53 11.03
N VAL A 281 -3.23 2.71 12.05
CA VAL A 281 -2.53 1.44 12.24
C VAL A 281 -3.53 0.27 12.35
N PRO A 282 -3.20 -0.93 11.83
CA PRO A 282 -4.02 -2.12 12.04
C PRO A 282 -4.05 -2.51 13.52
N THR A 283 -5.20 -2.97 14.02
CA THR A 283 -5.34 -3.44 15.42
C THR A 283 -5.03 -4.94 15.57
N PRO A 284 -4.32 -5.37 16.63
CA PRO A 284 -4.18 -6.80 16.98
C PRO A 284 -5.50 -7.37 17.53
N PRO A 285 -5.91 -8.62 17.19
CA PRO A 285 -5.06 -9.79 16.92
C PRO A 285 -5.21 -10.29 15.47
N HIS A 286 -4.90 -9.47 14.47
CA HIS A 286 -5.09 -9.85 13.06
C HIS A 286 -3.79 -10.06 12.27
N ILE A 287 -2.65 -10.15 12.98
CA ILE A 287 -1.36 -10.52 12.40
C ILE A 287 -1.02 -12.01 12.65
N GLU A 288 -1.65 -12.70 13.61
CA GLU A 288 -1.21 -14.07 13.96
C GLU A 288 -2.26 -15.20 13.94
N ARG A 289 -3.58 -14.99 14.01
CA ARG A 289 -4.53 -16.13 13.94
C ARG A 289 -5.86 -15.77 13.30
N ASP A 290 -6.26 -16.67 12.39
CA ASP A 290 -7.62 -17.07 12.02
C ASP A 290 -8.14 -16.67 10.63
N ARG A 291 -8.51 -17.70 9.86
CA ARG A 291 -8.83 -17.72 8.41
C ARG A 291 -10.22 -17.17 8.06
N ARG A 292 -10.76 -16.24 8.84
CA ARG A 292 -12.11 -15.65 8.62
C ARG A 292 -12.18 -14.21 9.10
N CYS A 293 -11.52 -13.28 8.40
CA CYS A 293 -11.51 -11.87 8.82
C CYS A 293 -12.67 -11.07 8.21
N HIS A 294 -13.75 -10.90 8.98
CA HIS A 294 -14.74 -9.84 8.80
C HIS A 294 -14.42 -8.71 9.78
N LEU A 295 -14.19 -7.49 9.28
CA LEU A 295 -14.06 -6.31 10.13
C LEU A 295 -15.44 -5.67 10.35
N PRO A 296 -15.89 -5.45 11.59
CA PRO A 296 -16.68 -4.28 11.93
C PRO A 296 -15.74 -3.05 12.06
N LEU A 297 -16.26 -1.90 11.68
CA LEU A 297 -15.57 -0.63 11.38
C LEU A 297 -14.70 0.02 12.49
N ASN A 298 -14.46 -0.58 13.66
CA ASN A 298 -14.20 0.22 14.87
C ASN A 298 -12.98 -0.19 15.73
N THR A 299 -11.80 -0.39 15.15
CA THR A 299 -10.59 -0.42 16.01
C THR A 299 -9.34 0.05 15.26
N LEU A 300 -8.97 1.31 15.48
CA LEU A 300 -7.76 1.96 14.96
C LEU A 300 -6.92 2.40 16.16
N ALA A 301 -5.66 1.98 16.23
CA ALA A 301 -4.72 2.62 17.15
C ALA A 301 -4.19 3.90 16.48
N ILE A 302 -4.19 5.00 17.23
CA ILE A 302 -3.73 6.30 16.76
C ILE A 302 -2.37 6.56 17.37
N SER A 303 -1.32 6.58 16.56
CA SER A 303 -0.02 7.08 16.99
C SER A 303 -0.01 8.60 16.80
N CYS A 304 0.15 9.34 17.90
CA CYS A 304 0.32 10.78 17.89
C CYS A 304 1.77 11.12 18.22
N SER A 305 2.46 11.85 17.34
CA SER A 305 3.79 12.40 17.59
C SER A 305 3.66 13.86 18.03
N LEU A 306 3.39 14.09 19.32
CA LEU A 306 3.41 15.44 19.91
C LEU A 306 4.80 15.71 20.51
N ARG A 307 5.51 16.72 20.00
CA ARG A 307 6.74 17.27 20.62
C ARG A 307 6.38 18.56 21.33
N TRP A 308 6.35 18.54 22.66
CA TRP A 308 6.32 19.76 23.47
C TRP A 308 7.76 20.19 23.79
N LYS A 309 8.06 21.47 23.59
CA LYS A 309 9.35 22.07 23.96
C LYS A 309 9.15 22.81 25.29
N THR A 310 9.49 22.16 26.39
CA THR A 310 9.80 22.83 27.68
C THR A 310 11.13 22.29 28.20
N ASP A 311 11.93 23.18 28.79
CA ASP A 311 13.40 23.10 28.90
C ASP A 311 14.00 22.00 29.79
N THR A 312 13.27 20.94 30.15
CA THR A 312 13.83 19.83 30.93
C THR A 312 13.17 18.49 30.57
N CYS A 313 13.99 17.50 30.21
CA CYS A 313 13.70 16.08 29.98
C CYS A 313 13.06 15.66 28.63
N ARG A 314 13.83 14.84 27.89
CA ARG A 314 13.43 14.00 26.73
C ARG A 314 12.29 13.06 27.12
N TRP A 315 11.25 12.89 26.30
CA TRP A 315 10.55 11.61 26.00
C TRP A 315 9.61 11.77 24.80
N VAL A 316 9.50 10.74 23.96
CA VAL A 316 8.47 10.57 22.91
C VAL A 316 7.24 9.98 23.57
N ALA A 317 6.11 10.68 23.57
CA ALA A 317 4.84 10.12 23.99
C ALA A 317 4.12 9.52 22.78
N SER A 318 4.46 8.28 22.41
CA SER A 318 3.58 7.45 21.59
C SER A 318 2.44 6.97 22.48
N PHE A 319 1.28 7.64 22.43
CA PHE A 319 0.06 7.11 23.05
C PHE A 319 -0.45 5.94 22.20
N LEU A 320 -0.01 4.72 22.49
CA LEU A 320 -0.76 3.51 22.14
C LEU A 320 -1.92 3.41 23.13
N ALA A 321 -2.98 4.17 22.88
CA ALA A 321 -4.23 3.98 23.58
C ALA A 321 -4.89 2.69 23.04
N LEU A 322 -4.49 1.54 23.59
CA LEU A 322 -5.33 0.34 23.55
C LEU A 322 -6.52 0.61 24.48
N LEU A 323 -7.55 1.28 23.96
CA LEU A 323 -8.85 1.34 24.63
C LEU A 323 -9.59 0.04 24.29
N THR A 324 -9.32 -1.00 25.07
CA THR A 324 -10.30 -2.08 25.25
C THR A 324 -11.50 -1.52 26.04
N PRO A 325 -12.72 -2.00 25.78
CA PRO A 325 -13.97 -1.43 26.30
C PRO A 325 -14.01 -1.29 27.82
#